data_AF-A0A3M6VBI7-F1
#
_entry.id   AF-A0A3M6VBI7-F1
#
_cell.length_a   1.000
_cell.length_b   1.000
_cell.length_c   1.000
_cell.angle_alpha   90.00
_cell.angle_beta   90.00
_cell.angle_gamma   90.00
#
_symmetry.space_group_name_H-M   'P 1'
#
loop_
_entity.id
_entity.type
_entity.pdbx_description
1 polymer ?
#
loop_
_entity_poly.entity_id
_entity_poly.type
_entity_poly.pdbx_seq_one_letter_code
_entity_poly.pdbx_strand_id
1 'polypeptide(L)'
;MARYVDHSVFPPSNWMLQNYLLFTKLQLPTNTEIDAVDFLNGARFACDLAVHTMYSREFVDFATGTTSVSPAAEKMKSGLSVACYEAFLFAMKQTSKTGNRFTLRHLDINGVYLYDVNWDRMSLAAMKQEEALEVYNRAQVAELEQHQEEREVEKGKTNAVDGEKMTVESLTPDITPEDHATMVERLRLDVLLDTVEHLEIATAESADQKQLEKKSSVIWRFESLVTQPDDVDWRIVTVF
;
A
#
# COMPACT_ATOMS: atom_id res chain seq x y z
N MET A 1 9.13 17.74 -20.04
CA MET A 1 9.91 18.41 -18.97
C MET A 1 9.33 19.76 -18.50
N ALA A 2 9.24 20.81 -19.34
CA ALA A 2 8.75 22.13 -18.88
C ALA A 2 7.38 22.07 -18.17
N ARG A 3 6.39 21.40 -18.80
CA ARG A 3 5.07 21.12 -18.19
C ARG A 3 5.17 20.49 -16.80
N TYR A 4 6.12 19.58 -16.59
CA TYR A 4 6.26 18.85 -15.32
C TYR A 4 6.81 19.74 -14.20
N VAL A 5 7.69 20.68 -14.56
CA VAL A 5 8.16 21.72 -13.63
C VAL A 5 7.02 22.66 -13.28
N ASP A 6 6.25 23.12 -14.28
CA ASP A 6 5.13 24.04 -14.07
C ASP A 6 4.04 23.44 -13.17
N HIS A 7 3.82 22.13 -13.26
CA HIS A 7 2.85 21.40 -12.43
C HIS A 7 3.44 20.87 -11.13
N SER A 8 4.68 21.24 -10.78
CA SER A 8 5.35 20.78 -9.55
C SER A 8 5.35 19.25 -9.38
N VAL A 9 5.57 18.51 -10.49
CA VAL A 9 5.58 17.03 -10.49
C VAL A 9 6.68 16.49 -9.57
N PHE A 10 7.82 17.19 -9.48
CA PHE A 10 8.96 16.75 -8.69
C PHE A 10 9.05 17.53 -7.37
N PRO A 11 9.61 16.91 -6.30
CA PRO A 11 9.82 17.60 -5.04
C PRO A 11 10.64 18.90 -5.22
N PRO A 12 10.31 19.97 -4.49
CA PRO A 12 11.02 21.26 -4.60
C PRO A 12 12.48 21.18 -4.15
N SER A 13 12.83 20.17 -3.34
CA SER A 13 14.19 19.89 -2.88
C SER A 13 15.06 19.18 -3.92
N ASN A 14 14.46 18.58 -4.97
CA ASN A 14 15.22 17.83 -5.96
C ASN A 14 16.05 18.75 -6.86
N TRP A 15 17.23 18.26 -7.23
CA TRP A 15 18.07 18.94 -8.22
C TRP A 15 17.57 18.69 -9.65
N MET A 16 17.85 19.63 -10.56
CA MET A 16 17.38 19.56 -11.95
C MET A 16 17.80 18.27 -12.67
N LEU A 17 19.02 17.77 -12.41
CA LEU A 17 19.50 16.51 -12.98
C LEU A 17 18.67 15.31 -12.49
N GLN A 18 18.30 15.29 -11.22
CA GLN A 18 17.45 14.23 -10.66
C GLN A 18 16.06 14.26 -11.30
N ASN A 19 15.46 15.45 -11.45
CA ASN A 19 14.18 15.62 -12.13
C ASN A 19 14.25 15.16 -13.58
N TYR A 20 15.34 15.45 -14.29
CA TYR A 20 15.55 14.97 -15.65
C TYR A 20 15.69 13.45 -15.70
N LEU A 21 16.43 12.83 -14.77
CA LEU A 21 16.54 11.37 -14.69
C LEU A 21 15.18 10.71 -14.45
N LEU A 22 14.39 11.23 -13.50
CA LEU A 22 13.02 10.74 -13.26
C LEU A 22 12.16 10.89 -14.51
N PHE A 23 12.21 12.04 -15.19
CA PHE A 23 11.53 12.24 -16.46
C PHE A 23 11.93 11.21 -17.51
N THR A 24 13.23 10.93 -17.68
CA THR A 24 13.71 9.94 -18.66
C THR A 24 13.27 8.52 -18.31
N LYS A 25 13.24 8.15 -17.02
CA LYS A 25 12.78 6.83 -16.58
C LYS A 25 11.30 6.59 -16.91
N LEU A 26 10.46 7.62 -16.84
CA LEU A 26 9.04 7.52 -17.24
C LEU A 26 8.85 7.21 -18.73
N GLN A 27 9.86 7.47 -19.57
CA GLN A 27 9.81 7.21 -21.01
C GLN A 27 10.36 5.82 -21.38
N LEU A 28 10.72 4.99 -20.38
CA LEU A 28 11.26 3.66 -20.61
C LEU A 28 10.24 2.60 -21.08
N PRO A 29 8.96 2.61 -20.64
CA PRO A 29 7.99 1.64 -21.15
C PRO A 29 7.89 1.68 -22.67
N THR A 30 7.83 0.52 -23.32
CA THR A 30 8.00 0.42 -24.78
C THR A 30 6.75 0.84 -25.53
N ASN A 31 5.55 0.48 -25.04
CA ASN A 31 4.29 0.69 -25.76
C ASN A 31 3.30 1.61 -25.02
N THR A 32 3.65 2.04 -23.80
CA THR A 32 2.72 2.73 -22.90
C THR A 32 3.30 4.07 -22.49
N GLU A 33 2.59 5.16 -22.79
CA GLU A 33 2.98 6.49 -22.34
C GLU A 33 2.37 6.79 -20.96
N ILE A 34 3.21 7.24 -20.02
CA ILE A 34 2.78 7.60 -18.68
C ILE A 34 2.91 9.11 -18.50
N ASP A 35 1.77 9.80 -18.38
CA ASP A 35 1.75 11.21 -18.01
C ASP A 35 1.80 11.35 -16.48
N ALA A 36 2.93 11.82 -15.96
CA ALA A 36 3.11 12.01 -14.52
C ALA A 36 2.14 13.03 -13.91
N VAL A 37 1.69 14.03 -14.67
CA VAL A 37 0.74 15.04 -14.15
C VAL A 37 -0.60 14.38 -13.89
N ASP A 38 -1.10 13.61 -14.85
CA ASP A 38 -2.38 12.92 -14.74
C ASP A 38 -2.30 11.79 -13.71
N PHE A 39 -1.19 11.05 -13.70
CA PHE A 39 -0.91 10.04 -12.69
C PHE A 39 -0.91 10.63 -11.27
N LEU A 40 -0.18 11.74 -11.01
CA LEU A 40 -0.12 12.33 -9.66
C LEU A 40 -1.47 12.89 -9.22
N ASN A 41 -2.31 13.38 -10.14
CA ASN A 41 -3.69 13.76 -9.84
C ASN A 41 -4.48 12.53 -9.36
N GLY A 42 -4.38 11.40 -10.06
CA GLY A 42 -4.99 10.13 -9.65
C GLY A 42 -4.47 9.64 -8.30
N ALA A 43 -3.15 9.66 -8.12
CA ALA A 43 -2.48 9.26 -6.88
C ALA A 43 -2.94 10.10 -5.68
N ARG A 44 -3.14 11.42 -5.86
CA ARG A 44 -3.71 12.29 -4.83
C ARG A 44 -5.06 11.78 -4.34
N PHE A 45 -5.98 11.47 -5.25
CA PHE A 45 -7.30 10.93 -4.90
C PHE A 45 -7.22 9.56 -4.25
N ALA A 46 -6.33 8.69 -4.74
CA ALA A 46 -6.14 7.35 -4.17
C ALA A 46 -5.61 7.42 -2.73
N CYS A 47 -4.58 8.23 -2.49
CA CYS A 47 -4.02 8.43 -1.14
C CYS A 47 -5.04 9.10 -0.20
N ASP A 48 -5.76 10.12 -0.68
CA ASP A 48 -6.81 10.80 0.09
C ASP A 48 -7.89 9.82 0.53
N LEU A 49 -8.39 9.00 -0.40
CA LEU A 49 -9.37 7.95 -0.12
C LEU A 49 -8.84 6.93 0.88
N ALA A 50 -7.58 6.49 0.71
CA ALA A 50 -6.95 5.51 1.58
C ALA A 50 -6.85 6.03 3.02
N VAL A 51 -6.31 7.25 3.21
CA VAL A 51 -6.17 7.87 4.53
C VAL A 51 -7.52 8.10 5.20
N HIS A 52 -8.52 8.65 4.48
CA HIS A 52 -9.86 8.84 5.03
C HIS A 52 -10.52 7.52 5.44
N THR A 53 -10.35 6.48 4.62
CA THR A 53 -10.93 5.17 4.90
C THR A 53 -10.24 4.52 6.09
N MET A 54 -8.91 4.62 6.23
CA MET A 54 -8.18 4.09 7.39
C MET A 54 -8.69 4.66 8.72
N TYR A 55 -9.00 5.96 8.77
CA TYR A 55 -9.56 6.61 9.95
C TYR A 55 -11.08 6.54 10.06
N SER A 56 -11.75 5.89 9.10
CA SER A 56 -13.20 5.74 9.14
C SER A 56 -13.60 4.72 10.21
N ARG A 57 -14.72 4.99 10.88
CA ARG A 57 -15.26 4.07 11.87
C ARG A 57 -15.57 2.70 11.27
N GLU A 58 -16.13 2.68 10.06
CA GLU A 58 -16.53 1.46 9.37
C GLU A 58 -15.33 0.53 9.14
N PHE A 59 -14.21 1.08 8.66
CA PHE A 59 -13.00 0.32 8.42
C PHE A 59 -12.34 -0.16 9.71
N VAL A 60 -12.32 0.67 10.76
CA VAL A 60 -11.77 0.27 12.08
C VAL A 60 -12.62 -0.83 12.71
N ASP A 61 -13.95 -0.72 12.66
CA ASP A 61 -14.86 -1.75 13.18
C ASP A 61 -14.67 -3.07 12.42
N PHE A 62 -14.42 -3.00 11.10
CA PHE A 62 -14.07 -4.17 10.28
C PHE A 62 -12.71 -4.77 10.64
N ALA A 63 -11.66 -3.94 10.71
CA ALA A 63 -10.29 -4.37 11.01
C ALA A 63 -10.14 -4.99 12.41
N THR A 64 -10.97 -4.56 13.36
CA THR A 64 -11.00 -5.10 14.73
C THR A 64 -11.90 -6.32 14.90
N GLY A 65 -12.61 -6.74 13.85
CA GLY A 65 -13.53 -7.86 13.86
C GLY A 65 -14.88 -7.57 14.53
N THR A 66 -15.20 -6.30 14.77
CA THR A 66 -16.52 -5.87 15.26
C THR A 66 -17.60 -6.07 14.18
N THR A 67 -17.24 -5.84 12.92
CA THR A 67 -18.08 -6.13 11.75
C THR A 67 -17.35 -7.08 10.80
N SER A 68 -18.11 -7.95 10.14
CA SER A 68 -17.56 -8.95 9.19
C SER A 68 -17.57 -8.48 7.74
N VAL A 69 -18.27 -7.38 7.42
CA VAL A 69 -18.42 -6.85 6.06
C VAL A 69 -18.37 -5.32 6.10
N SER A 70 -17.59 -4.73 5.20
CA SER A 70 -17.50 -3.28 5.03
C SER A 70 -17.32 -2.90 3.55
N PRO A 71 -18.28 -2.17 2.95
CA PRO A 71 -18.09 -1.58 1.62
C PRO A 71 -16.84 -0.70 1.51
N ALA A 72 -16.48 0.03 2.57
CA ALA A 72 -15.28 0.85 2.59
C ALA A 72 -14.00 -0.02 2.52
N ALA A 73 -13.99 -1.15 3.23
CA ALA A 73 -12.89 -2.11 3.22
C ALA A 73 -12.73 -2.78 1.84
N GLU A 74 -13.83 -3.21 1.21
CA GLU A 74 -13.79 -3.78 -0.15
C GLU A 74 -13.33 -2.76 -1.19
N LYS A 75 -13.79 -1.51 -1.10
CA LYS A 75 -13.34 -0.43 -1.99
C LYS A 75 -11.86 -0.11 -1.81
N MET A 76 -11.36 -0.13 -0.57
CA MET A 76 -9.93 0.04 -0.32
C MET A 76 -9.13 -1.12 -0.91
N LYS A 77 -9.59 -2.35 -0.71
CA LYS A 77 -8.93 -3.56 -1.21
C LYS A 77 -8.73 -3.56 -2.73
N SER A 78 -9.65 -2.98 -3.50
CA SER A 78 -9.49 -2.91 -4.97
C SER A 78 -8.37 -1.97 -5.43
N GLY A 79 -7.98 -0.97 -4.62
CA GLY A 79 -6.92 -0.02 -4.95
C GLY A 79 -5.54 -0.35 -4.38
N LEU A 80 -5.45 -1.38 -3.55
CA LEU A 80 -4.24 -1.77 -2.83
C LEU A 80 -3.79 -3.18 -3.28
N SER A 81 -2.50 -3.46 -3.17
CA SER A 81 -2.04 -4.84 -3.15
C SER A 81 -2.56 -5.56 -1.90
N VAL A 82 -2.63 -6.88 -1.96
CA VAL A 82 -3.10 -7.66 -0.82
C VAL A 82 -2.21 -7.45 0.41
N ALA A 83 -0.89 -7.41 0.21
CA ALA A 83 0.07 -7.16 1.29
C ALA A 83 -0.10 -5.75 1.91
N CYS A 84 -0.30 -4.72 1.09
CA CYS A 84 -0.52 -3.36 1.60
C CYS A 84 -1.84 -3.26 2.37
N TYR A 85 -2.90 -3.90 1.86
CA TYR A 85 -4.20 -3.92 2.50
C TYR A 85 -4.15 -4.61 3.87
N GLU A 86 -3.49 -5.76 3.95
CA GLU A 86 -3.29 -6.48 5.22
C GLU A 86 -2.45 -5.67 6.22
N ALA A 87 -1.41 -4.99 5.76
CA ALA A 87 -0.61 -4.09 6.62
C ALA A 87 -1.47 -2.96 7.22
N PHE A 88 -2.43 -2.43 6.47
CA PHE A 88 -3.36 -1.42 6.98
C PHE A 88 -4.32 -1.99 8.02
N LEU A 89 -4.90 -3.17 7.78
CA LEU A 89 -5.73 -3.87 8.75
C LEU A 89 -4.95 -4.14 10.04
N PHE A 90 -3.72 -4.63 9.92
CA PHE A 90 -2.84 -4.89 11.05
C PHE A 90 -2.57 -3.59 11.85
N ALA A 91 -2.21 -2.50 11.16
CA ALA A 91 -1.94 -1.21 11.82
C ALA A 91 -3.17 -0.69 12.60
N MET A 92 -4.37 -0.83 12.04
CA MET A 92 -5.61 -0.43 12.72
C MET A 92 -5.91 -1.32 13.93
N LYS A 93 -5.74 -2.65 13.80
CA LYS A 93 -5.89 -3.61 14.90
C LYS A 93 -4.91 -3.35 16.04
N GLN A 94 -3.66 -2.99 15.74
CA GLN A 94 -2.68 -2.65 16.77
C GLN A 94 -3.02 -1.32 17.46
N THR A 95 -3.46 -0.32 16.69
CA THR A 95 -3.83 0.98 17.25
C THR A 95 -5.01 0.86 18.21
N SER A 96 -6.02 0.05 17.88
CA SER A 96 -7.19 -0.17 18.73
C SER A 96 -6.89 -0.88 20.05
N LYS A 97 -5.83 -1.71 20.12
CA LYS A 97 -5.42 -2.38 21.37
C LYS A 97 -5.08 -1.39 22.49
N THR A 98 -4.66 -0.18 22.15
CA THR A 98 -4.35 0.88 23.12
C THR A 98 -5.60 1.50 23.76
N GLY A 99 -6.80 1.19 23.25
CA GLY A 99 -8.06 1.83 23.68
C GLY A 99 -8.23 3.26 23.18
N ASN A 100 -7.25 3.80 22.46
CA ASN A 100 -7.34 5.12 21.85
C ASN A 100 -8.07 5.05 20.51
N ARG A 101 -8.96 6.01 20.29
CA ARG A 101 -9.69 6.14 19.04
C ARG A 101 -9.28 7.43 18.35
N PHE A 102 -8.82 7.29 17.12
CA PHE A 102 -8.45 8.40 16.25
C PHE A 102 -9.57 8.62 15.23
N THR A 103 -9.98 9.86 15.03
CA THR A 103 -10.95 10.23 14.00
C THR A 103 -10.38 11.38 13.19
N LEU A 104 -10.24 11.19 11.88
CA LEU A 104 -9.80 12.23 10.97
C LEU A 104 -10.94 13.22 10.74
N ARG A 105 -10.70 14.48 11.09
CA ARG A 105 -11.63 15.60 10.85
C ARG A 105 -11.37 16.25 9.50
N HIS A 106 -10.10 16.39 9.16
CA HIS A 106 -9.66 17.04 7.94
C HIS A 106 -8.28 16.51 7.52
N LEU A 107 -8.02 16.46 6.22
CA LEU A 107 -6.72 16.14 5.64
C LEU A 107 -6.32 17.27 4.70
N ASP A 108 -5.25 17.98 5.07
CA ASP A 108 -4.60 18.92 4.15
C ASP A 108 -3.53 18.17 3.37
N ILE A 109 -3.66 18.10 2.05
CA ILE A 109 -2.61 17.59 1.16
C ILE A 109 -1.85 18.79 0.58
N ASN A 110 -0.67 19.04 1.14
CA ASN A 110 0.19 20.17 0.81
C ASN A 110 1.04 19.92 -0.43
N GLY A 111 1.39 18.66 -0.70
CA GLY A 111 2.26 18.29 -1.81
C GLY A 111 2.06 16.84 -2.24
N VAL A 112 2.14 16.61 -3.55
CA VAL A 112 2.08 15.28 -4.17
C VAL A 112 3.15 15.28 -5.25
N TYR A 113 4.20 14.49 -5.05
CA TYR A 113 5.38 14.55 -5.90
C TYR A 113 5.82 13.17 -6.35
N LEU A 114 6.30 13.06 -7.59
CA LEU A 114 7.01 11.89 -8.07
C LEU A 114 8.41 11.87 -7.47
N TYR A 115 8.62 10.92 -6.55
CA TYR A 115 9.85 10.77 -5.77
C TYR A 115 10.85 9.84 -6.47
N ASP A 116 10.40 8.69 -6.95
CA ASP A 116 11.21 7.76 -7.74
C ASP A 116 10.37 7.03 -8.81
N VAL A 117 11.09 6.49 -9.80
CA VAL A 117 10.56 5.68 -10.88
C VAL A 117 11.44 4.43 -10.98
N ASN A 118 10.83 3.26 -10.96
CA ASN A 118 11.50 2.01 -11.23
C ASN A 118 10.77 1.27 -12.34
N TRP A 119 11.50 0.92 -13.40
CA TRP A 119 11.01 0.18 -14.55
C TRP A 119 11.80 -1.11 -14.66
N ASP A 120 11.09 -2.23 -14.68
CA ASP A 120 11.66 -3.56 -14.85
C ASP A 120 11.03 -4.22 -16.07
N ARG A 121 11.85 -4.82 -16.93
CA ARG A 121 11.39 -5.71 -18.00
C ARG A 121 11.85 -7.13 -17.71
N MET A 122 10.90 -8.04 -17.55
CA MET A 122 11.15 -9.43 -17.14
C MET A 122 10.27 -10.41 -17.91
N SER A 123 10.55 -11.71 -17.81
CA SER A 123 9.63 -12.71 -18.34
C SER A 123 8.41 -12.85 -17.45
N LEU A 124 7.27 -13.24 -18.03
CA LEU A 124 6.05 -13.53 -17.28
C LEU A 124 6.28 -14.66 -16.25
N ALA A 125 7.14 -15.62 -16.58
CA ALA A 125 7.57 -16.67 -15.66
C ALA A 125 8.27 -16.09 -14.41
N ALA A 126 9.18 -15.11 -14.59
CA ALA A 126 9.88 -14.48 -13.47
C ALA A 126 8.91 -13.70 -12.57
N MET A 127 7.95 -12.99 -13.18
CA MET A 127 6.91 -12.26 -12.44
C MET A 127 6.04 -13.21 -11.60
N LYS A 128 5.52 -14.29 -12.20
CA LYS A 128 4.75 -15.33 -11.48
C LYS A 128 5.54 -15.94 -10.32
N GLN A 129 6.84 -16.10 -10.49
CA GLN A 129 7.73 -16.59 -9.43
C GLN A 129 7.88 -15.58 -8.28
N GLU A 130 8.03 -14.28 -8.59
CA GLU A 130 8.04 -13.23 -7.57
C GLU A 130 6.72 -13.20 -6.78
N GLU A 131 5.58 -13.24 -7.45
CA GLU A 131 4.26 -13.27 -6.81
C GLU A 131 4.07 -14.49 -5.90
N ALA A 132 4.51 -15.68 -6.34
CA ALA A 132 4.45 -16.89 -5.52
C ALA A 132 5.32 -16.80 -4.27
N LEU A 133 6.50 -16.18 -4.38
CA LEU A 133 7.38 -15.92 -3.23
C LEU A 133 6.76 -14.91 -2.26
N GLU A 134 6.09 -13.87 -2.74
CA GLU A 134 5.36 -12.93 -1.89
C GLU A 134 4.21 -13.61 -1.14
N VAL A 135 3.44 -14.46 -1.82
CA VAL A 135 2.37 -15.26 -1.18
C VAL A 135 2.94 -16.17 -0.09
N TYR A 136 4.07 -16.83 -0.36
CA TYR A 136 4.77 -17.65 0.63
C TYR A 136 5.22 -16.83 1.84
N ASN A 137 5.91 -15.72 1.61
CA ASN A 137 6.40 -14.85 2.68
C ASN A 137 5.25 -14.33 3.55
N ARG A 138 4.13 -13.95 2.93
CA ARG A 138 2.92 -13.55 3.65
C ARG A 138 2.36 -14.67 4.51
N ALA A 139 2.25 -15.90 3.98
CA ALA A 139 1.77 -17.03 4.76
C ALA A 139 2.64 -17.26 6.00
N GLN A 140 3.96 -17.16 5.85
CA GLN A 140 4.90 -17.27 6.96
C GLN A 140 4.73 -16.15 8.00
N VAL A 141 4.51 -14.90 7.57
CA VAL A 141 4.23 -13.79 8.49
C VAL A 141 2.92 -14.04 9.26
N ALA A 142 1.86 -14.50 8.58
CA ALA A 142 0.59 -14.82 9.21
C ALA A 142 0.70 -15.95 10.26
N GLU A 143 1.46 -17.01 9.98
CA GLU A 143 1.74 -18.07 10.95
C GLU A 143 2.50 -17.54 12.17
N LEU A 144 3.49 -16.66 11.96
CA LEU A 144 4.24 -16.03 13.05
C LEU A 144 3.35 -15.13 13.93
N GLU A 145 2.42 -14.38 13.32
CA GLU A 145 1.45 -13.56 14.03
C GLU A 145 0.48 -14.41 14.86
N GLN A 146 -0.06 -15.49 14.29
CA GLN A 146 -0.91 -16.43 15.03
C GLN A 146 -0.17 -17.01 16.24
N HIS A 147 1.07 -17.46 16.07
CA HIS A 147 1.89 -17.94 17.19
C HIS A 147 2.27 -16.87 18.22
N GLN A 148 2.29 -15.60 17.85
CA GLN A 148 2.45 -14.51 18.82
C GLN A 148 1.16 -14.31 19.62
N GLU A 149 0.01 -14.28 18.96
CA GLU A 149 -1.30 -14.17 19.62
C GLU A 149 -1.57 -15.37 20.54
N GLU A 150 -1.26 -16.60 20.09
CA GLU A 150 -1.35 -17.82 20.91
C GLU A 150 -0.43 -17.77 22.13
N ARG A 151 0.81 -17.25 22.00
CA ARG A 151 1.72 -17.07 23.14
C ARG A 151 1.27 -15.97 24.11
N GLU A 152 0.60 -14.94 23.62
CA GLU A 152 -0.04 -13.93 24.47
C GLU A 152 -1.26 -14.50 25.22
N VAL A 153 -2.02 -15.40 24.58
CA VAL A 153 -3.17 -16.11 25.17
C VAL A 153 -2.74 -17.22 26.15
N GLU A 154 -1.66 -17.95 25.87
CA GLU A 154 -1.12 -19.02 26.74
C GLU A 154 -0.52 -18.50 28.05
N LYS A 155 -0.16 -17.20 28.13
CA LYS A 155 0.12 -16.55 29.43
C LYS A 155 -1.14 -16.44 30.32
N GLY A 156 -2.32 -16.81 29.82
CA GLY A 156 -3.61 -16.80 30.53
C GLY A 156 -4.28 -18.16 30.77
N LYS A 157 -3.92 -19.25 30.06
CA LYS A 157 -4.30 -20.66 30.36
C LYS A 157 -3.77 -21.60 29.27
N THR A 158 -3.25 -22.75 29.71
CA THR A 158 -2.88 -23.93 28.91
C THR A 158 -4.07 -24.52 28.17
N ASN A 159 -3.92 -24.79 26.87
CA ASN A 159 -4.10 -26.12 26.25
C ASN A 159 -3.78 -26.07 24.76
N ALA A 160 -2.97 -27.04 24.33
CA ALA A 160 -2.56 -27.25 22.95
C ALA A 160 -3.73 -27.72 22.06
N VAL A 161 -3.78 -27.20 20.83
CA VAL A 161 -4.49 -27.82 19.71
C VAL A 161 -3.55 -27.86 18.52
N ASP A 162 -3.47 -29.05 17.94
CA ASP A 162 -2.71 -29.43 16.75
C ASP A 162 -3.30 -28.69 15.53
N GLY A 163 -2.50 -27.84 14.89
CA GLY A 163 -2.84 -27.16 13.64
C GLY A 163 -2.11 -27.81 12.48
N GLU A 164 -2.86 -28.24 11.45
CA GLU A 164 -2.32 -28.78 10.21
C GLU A 164 -1.29 -27.82 9.59
N LYS A 165 -0.05 -28.31 9.45
CA LYS A 165 1.01 -27.61 8.71
C LYS A 165 0.63 -27.54 7.24
N MET A 166 0.53 -26.33 6.71
CA MET A 166 0.51 -26.11 5.27
C MET A 166 1.88 -26.56 4.72
N THR A 167 1.91 -27.66 3.98
CA THR A 167 3.14 -28.19 3.40
C THR A 167 3.57 -27.35 2.21
N VAL A 168 4.90 -27.17 2.10
CA VAL A 168 5.63 -26.40 1.08
C VAL A 168 5.33 -26.82 -0.38
N GLU A 169 4.62 -27.94 -0.59
CA GLU A 169 4.35 -28.54 -1.89
C GLU A 169 3.27 -27.81 -2.73
N SER A 170 2.57 -26.81 -2.20
CA SER A 170 1.44 -26.15 -2.89
C SER A 170 1.79 -24.86 -3.67
N LEU A 171 3.05 -24.41 -3.69
CA LEU A 171 3.41 -23.06 -4.16
C LEU A 171 4.32 -23.02 -5.39
N THR A 172 4.38 -24.09 -6.18
CA THR A 172 4.96 -23.97 -7.52
C THR A 172 3.97 -23.17 -8.39
N PRO A 173 4.29 -21.94 -8.82
CA PRO A 173 3.43 -21.22 -9.73
C PRO A 173 3.23 -22.02 -11.02
N ASP A 174 2.04 -21.92 -11.60
CA ASP A 174 1.76 -22.52 -12.90
C ASP A 174 2.48 -21.72 -14.01
N ILE A 175 3.73 -22.14 -14.25
CA ILE A 175 4.63 -21.57 -15.25
C ILE A 175 4.70 -22.52 -16.44
N THR A 176 4.22 -22.03 -17.58
CA THR A 176 4.31 -22.70 -18.86
C THR A 176 5.60 -22.31 -19.60
N PRO A 177 6.05 -23.11 -20.59
CA PRO A 177 7.16 -22.71 -21.44
C PRO A 177 6.95 -21.37 -22.17
N GLU A 178 5.69 -21.02 -22.49
CA GLU A 178 5.33 -19.75 -23.13
C GLU A 178 5.57 -18.54 -22.20
N ASP A 179 5.40 -18.72 -20.88
CA ASP A 179 5.65 -17.67 -19.89
C ASP A 179 7.13 -17.25 -19.83
N HIS A 180 8.05 -18.15 -20.19
CA HIS A 180 9.48 -17.82 -20.27
C HIS A 180 9.82 -16.97 -21.50
N ALA A 181 9.05 -17.10 -22.58
CA ALA A 181 9.23 -16.34 -23.81
C ALA A 181 8.48 -14.99 -23.79
N THR A 182 7.41 -14.90 -22.99
CA THR A 182 6.58 -13.70 -22.87
C THR A 182 7.27 -12.69 -21.97
N MET A 183 7.54 -11.49 -22.50
CA MET A 183 8.15 -10.39 -21.73
C MET A 183 7.07 -9.41 -21.30
N VAL A 184 7.13 -9.01 -20.02
CA VAL A 184 6.27 -7.99 -19.42
C VAL A 184 7.11 -6.83 -18.91
N GLU A 185 6.49 -5.65 -18.88
CA GLU A 185 7.07 -4.43 -18.35
C GLU A 185 6.29 -3.99 -17.13
N ARG A 186 6.99 -3.82 -16.01
CA ARG A 186 6.44 -3.36 -14.73
C ARG A 186 6.97 -1.97 -14.43
N LEU A 187 6.08 -1.07 -14.06
CA LEU A 187 6.43 0.27 -13.63
C LEU A 187 5.99 0.49 -12.18
N ARG A 188 6.94 0.95 -11.36
CA ARG A 188 6.72 1.37 -9.98
C ARG A 188 7.00 2.85 -9.85
N LEU A 189 6.04 3.58 -9.31
CA LEU A 189 6.12 5.02 -9.09
C LEU A 189 6.01 5.30 -7.59
N ASP A 190 7.05 5.90 -7.03
CA ASP A 190 7.05 6.33 -5.64
C ASP A 190 6.52 7.75 -5.57
N VAL A 191 5.44 7.95 -4.82
CA VAL A 191 4.77 9.24 -4.63
C VAL A 191 5.03 9.74 -3.23
N LEU A 192 5.76 10.85 -3.11
CA LEU A 192 5.90 11.57 -1.85
C LEU A 192 4.63 12.39 -1.61
N LEU A 193 3.96 12.11 -0.51
CA LEU A 193 2.75 12.80 -0.07
C LEU A 193 3.03 13.57 1.22
N ASP A 194 2.94 14.88 1.13
CA ASP A 194 3.05 15.78 2.28
C ASP A 194 1.66 16.18 2.77
N THR A 195 1.32 15.80 4.01
CA THR A 195 0.00 16.07 4.58
C THR A 195 0.03 16.67 5.99
N VAL A 196 -1.07 17.31 6.36
CA VAL A 196 -1.43 17.59 7.75
C VAL A 196 -2.73 16.88 8.05
N GLU A 197 -2.67 15.89 8.94
CA GLU A 197 -3.81 15.14 9.43
C GLU A 197 -4.37 15.86 10.67
N HIS A 198 -5.61 16.31 10.61
CA HIS A 198 -6.33 16.90 11.75
C HIS A 198 -7.13 15.82 12.45
N LEU A 199 -6.59 15.32 13.55
CA LEU A 199 -7.12 14.18 14.28
C LEU A 199 -7.83 14.62 15.55
N GLU A 200 -8.92 13.94 15.86
CA GLU A 200 -9.54 13.94 17.16
C GLU A 200 -9.24 12.62 17.86
N ILE A 201 -8.72 12.70 19.08
CA ILE A 201 -8.34 11.55 19.89
C ILE A 201 -9.29 11.44 21.07
N ALA A 202 -9.98 10.31 21.16
CA ALA A 202 -10.68 9.89 22.35
C ALA A 202 -9.83 8.82 23.07
N THR A 203 -9.43 9.10 24.31
CA THR A 203 -8.68 8.15 25.14
C THR A 203 -9.60 7.45 26.12
N ALA A 204 -9.26 6.23 26.53
CA ALA A 204 -10.05 5.49 27.51
C ALA A 204 -10.08 6.16 28.91
N GLU A 205 -9.09 7.00 29.22
CA GLU A 205 -8.87 7.57 30.56
C GLU A 205 -9.46 8.97 30.75
N SER A 206 -9.88 9.66 29.68
CA SER A 206 -10.39 11.03 29.75
C SER A 206 -11.52 11.25 28.74
N ALA A 207 -12.64 11.80 29.22
CA ALA A 207 -13.78 12.19 28.36
C ALA A 207 -13.47 13.39 27.46
N ASP A 208 -12.35 14.09 27.69
CA ASP A 208 -11.95 15.23 26.89
C ASP A 208 -11.34 14.78 25.57
N GLN A 209 -12.03 15.11 24.47
CA GLN A 209 -11.51 14.93 23.12
C GLN A 209 -10.35 15.89 22.89
N LYS A 210 -9.17 15.36 22.56
CA LYS A 210 -8.01 16.17 22.20
C LYS A 210 -7.92 16.30 20.70
N GLN A 211 -7.70 17.53 20.23
CA GLN A 211 -7.35 17.79 18.83
C GLN A 211 -5.84 17.70 18.67
N LEU A 212 -5.40 17.01 17.63
CA LEU A 212 -3.99 16.84 17.27
C LEU A 212 -3.82 17.14 15.79
N GLU A 213 -2.88 18.02 15.47
CA GLU A 213 -2.37 18.16 14.12
C GLU A 213 -1.11 17.30 13.97
N LYS A 214 -1.15 16.37 13.03
CA LYS A 214 -0.02 15.51 12.70
C LYS A 214 0.47 15.84 11.29
N LYS A 215 1.66 16.43 11.21
CA LYS A 215 2.35 16.63 9.92
C LYS A 215 3.03 15.33 9.54
N SER A 216 2.82 14.87 8.32
CA SER A 216 3.43 13.64 7.80
C SER A 216 3.91 13.83 6.37
N SER A 217 5.06 13.21 6.08
CA SER A 217 5.63 13.08 4.75
C SER A 217 5.87 11.60 4.54
N VAL A 218 5.12 10.99 3.64
CA VAL A 218 5.02 9.53 3.49
C VAL A 218 5.21 9.17 2.02
N ILE A 219 5.94 8.10 1.73
CA ILE A 219 6.13 7.63 0.35
C ILE A 219 5.16 6.49 0.08
N TRP A 220 4.32 6.67 -0.94
CA TRP A 220 3.35 5.70 -1.41
C TRP A 220 3.85 5.10 -2.72
N ARG A 221 4.11 3.80 -2.73
CA ARG A 221 4.53 3.10 -3.95
C ARG A 221 3.31 2.59 -4.70
N PHE A 222 3.19 3.05 -5.94
CA PHE A 222 2.23 2.54 -6.91
C PHE A 222 2.93 1.57 -7.86
N GLU A 223 2.23 0.54 -8.28
CA GLU A 223 2.72 -0.43 -9.26
C GLU A 223 1.65 -0.69 -10.31
N SER A 224 2.10 -0.90 -11.55
CA SER A 224 1.26 -1.37 -12.64
C SER A 224 2.08 -2.14 -13.69
N LEU A 225 1.41 -2.99 -14.45
CA LEU A 225 1.93 -3.50 -15.70
C LEU A 225 1.71 -2.47 -16.80
N VAL A 226 2.74 -2.24 -17.60
CA VAL A 226 2.77 -1.20 -18.64
C VAL A 226 3.21 -1.78 -19.99
N THR A 227 3.13 -3.10 -20.15
CA THR A 227 3.51 -3.79 -21.40
C THR A 227 2.66 -3.33 -22.57
N GLN A 228 1.35 -3.22 -22.35
CA GLN A 228 0.38 -2.59 -23.25
C GLN A 228 -0.42 -1.52 -22.49
N PRO A 229 -0.98 -0.51 -23.19
CA PRO A 229 -1.81 0.52 -22.56
C PRO A 229 -3.02 -0.03 -21.80
N ASP A 230 -3.63 -1.11 -22.29
CA ASP A 230 -4.80 -1.74 -21.67
C ASP A 230 -4.45 -2.54 -20.40
N ASP A 231 -3.17 -2.81 -20.15
CA ASP A 231 -2.70 -3.52 -18.95
C ASP A 231 -2.60 -2.61 -17.71
N VAL A 232 -2.72 -1.28 -17.91
CA VAL A 232 -2.49 -0.29 -16.86
C VAL A 232 -3.62 -0.33 -15.83
N ASP A 233 -3.33 -1.00 -14.72
CA ASP A 233 -4.11 -1.01 -13.49
C ASP A 233 -3.20 -0.61 -12.32
N TRP A 234 -3.33 0.63 -11.81
CA TRP A 234 -2.47 1.15 -10.75
C TRP A 234 -2.95 0.70 -9.38
N ARG A 235 -2.05 0.11 -8.59
CA ARG A 235 -2.32 -0.28 -7.19
C ARG A 235 -1.27 0.26 -6.25
N ILE A 236 -1.68 0.63 -5.04
CA ILE A 236 -0.76 0.97 -3.95
C ILE A 236 -0.20 -0.34 -3.39
N VAL A 237 1.10 -0.57 -3.54
CA VAL A 237 1.74 -1.82 -3.12
C VAL A 237 2.45 -1.72 -1.78
N THR A 238 2.90 -0.53 -1.38
CA THR A 238 3.62 -0.31 -0.12
C THR A 238 3.56 1.17 0.29
N VAL A 239 3.67 1.42 1.59
CA VAL A 239 3.78 2.75 2.18
C VAL A 239 4.99 2.78 3.12
N PHE A 240 5.88 3.76 2.98
CA PHE A 240 7.13 3.92 3.74
C PHE A 240 7.11 5.13 4.66
#